data_AF-A0A975CA70-F1
#
_entry.id   AF-A0A975CA70-F1
#
_cell.length_a   1.000
_cell.length_b   1.000
_cell.length_c   1.000
_cell.angle_alpha   90.00
_cell.angle_beta   90.00
_cell.angle_gamma   90.00
#
_symmetry.space_group_name_H-M   'P 1'
#
loop_
_entity.id
_entity.type
_entity.pdbx_description
1 polymer ?
#
loop_
_entity_poly.entity_id
_entity_poly.type
_entity_poly.pdbx_seq_one_letter_code
_entity_poly.pdbx_strand_id
1 'polypeptide(L)' 'MGIEKLTKSSIVNFELIRKTRIKKGISTEEMSSLLGYEAPNAYFRKEKGDRRFSVKDIVKISGLLGIPIQKLFFTI' A
#
# COMPACT_ATOMS: atom_id res chain seq x y z
N MET A 1 20.24 -22.82 -8.19
CA MET A 1 21.41 -21.95 -7.92
C MET A 1 21.29 -20.73 -8.83
N GLY A 2 21.01 -19.51 -8.39
CA GLY A 2 20.75 -18.99 -7.05
C GLY A 2 19.59 -18.00 -7.09
N ILE A 3 18.76 -18.07 -6.06
CA ILE A 3 17.85 -16.98 -5.66
C ILE A 3 18.70 -15.89 -5.00
N GLU A 4 19.69 -15.36 -5.72
CA GLU A 4 20.49 -14.22 -5.28
C GLU A 4 19.98 -12.97 -5.98
N LYS A 5 19.17 -12.20 -5.23
CA LYS A 5 19.17 -10.72 -5.14
C LYS A 5 17.81 -10.23 -4.62
N LEU A 6 17.49 -10.54 -3.37
CA LEU A 6 16.44 -9.83 -2.62
C LEU A 6 17.07 -9.16 -1.40
N THR A 7 18.06 -8.30 -1.66
CA THR A 7 18.65 -7.42 -0.64
C THR A 7 18.56 -5.95 -1.05
N LYS A 8 17.59 -5.58 -1.91
CA LYS A 8 17.14 -4.19 -1.98
C LYS A 8 16.05 -3.97 -0.95
N SER A 9 16.35 -3.20 0.09
CA SER A 9 15.35 -2.67 1.03
C SER A 9 14.44 -1.71 0.26
N SER A 10 13.31 -2.19 -0.24
CA SER A 10 12.34 -1.38 -0.96
C SER A 10 11.41 -0.68 0.04
N ILE A 11 11.43 0.66 0.05
CA ILE A 11 10.54 1.48 0.87
C ILE A 11 9.22 1.68 0.12
N VAL A 12 8.08 1.47 0.79
CA VAL A 12 6.76 1.72 0.21
C VAL A 12 6.52 3.22 0.03
N ASN A 13 5.99 3.61 -1.13
CA ASN A 13 5.63 4.98 -1.46
C ASN A 13 4.22 5.32 -0.92
N PHE A 14 4.14 5.64 0.36
CA PHE A 14 2.90 6.01 1.05
C PHE A 14 2.21 7.25 0.45
N GLU A 15 3.00 8.21 -0.05
CA GLU A 15 2.46 9.44 -0.63
C GLU A 15 1.72 9.17 -1.95
N LEU A 16 2.27 8.31 -2.82
CA LEU A 16 1.61 7.91 -4.06
C LEU A 16 0.28 7.20 -3.79
N ILE A 17 0.27 6.29 -2.81
CA ILE A 17 -0.94 5.57 -2.37
C ILE A 17 -1.99 6.59 -1.93
N ARG A 18 -1.62 7.50 -1.02
CA ARG A 18 -2.53 8.52 -0.48
C ARG A 18 -3.09 9.44 -1.57
N LYS A 19 -2.23 10.00 -2.42
CA LYS A 19 -2.66 10.90 -3.51
C LYS A 19 -3.61 10.20 -4.47
N THR A 20 -3.32 8.95 -4.82
CA THR A 20 -4.17 8.21 -5.77
C THR A 20 -5.51 7.84 -5.14
N ARG A 21 -5.51 7.43 -3.86
CA ARG A 21 -6.75 7.18 -3.10
C ARG A 21 -7.64 8.42 -3.07
N ILE A 22 -7.08 9.58 -2.70
CA ILE A 22 -7.81 10.87 -2.67
C ILE A 22 -8.35 11.23 -4.06
N LYS A 23 -7.53 11.08 -5.12
CA LYS A 23 -7.96 11.34 -6.51
C LYS A 23 -9.14 10.46 -6.94
N LYS A 24 -9.24 9.24 -6.41
CA LYS A 24 -10.37 8.32 -6.64
C LYS A 24 -11.58 8.59 -5.75
N GLY A 25 -11.51 9.56 -4.83
CA GLY A 25 -12.59 9.86 -3.89
C GLY A 25 -12.80 8.80 -2.80
N ILE A 26 -11.83 7.89 -2.60
CA ILE A 26 -11.95 6.80 -1.63
C ILE A 26 -11.56 7.30 -0.24
N SER A 27 -12.45 7.16 0.74
CA SER A 27 -12.17 7.52 2.14
C SER A 27 -11.21 6.50 2.79
N THR A 28 -10.63 6.85 3.95
CA THR A 28 -9.77 5.91 4.68
C THR A 28 -10.55 4.73 5.25
N GLU A 29 -11.81 4.95 5.61
CA GLU A 29 -12.73 3.93 6.13
C GLU A 29 -13.14 2.97 5.02
N GLU A 30 -13.52 3.51 3.85
CA GLU A 30 -13.82 2.72 2.65
C GLU A 30 -12.61 1.86 2.26
N MET A 31 -11.41 2.43 2.26
CA MET A 31 -10.19 1.67 1.96
C MET A 31 -9.94 0.57 2.99
N SER A 32 -10.25 0.82 4.27
CA SER A 32 -10.16 -0.19 5.33
C SER A 32 -11.10 -1.37 5.06
N SER A 33 -12.35 -1.08 4.70
CA SER A 33 -13.35 -2.08 4.32
C SER A 33 -12.94 -2.85 3.06
N LEU A 34 -12.48 -2.17 2.01
CA LEU A 34 -12.01 -2.80 0.76
C LEU A 34 -10.80 -3.72 0.96
N LEU A 35 -9.94 -3.41 1.93
CA LEU A 35 -8.81 -4.26 2.30
C LEU A 35 -9.21 -5.42 3.22
N GLY A 36 -10.41 -5.37 3.79
CA GLY A 36 -10.96 -6.38 4.70
C GLY A 36 -10.43 -6.24 6.13
N TYR A 37 -10.17 -5.01 6.58
CA TYR A 37 -9.83 -4.77 7.98
C TYR A 37 -11.10 -4.63 8.82
N GLU A 38 -11.09 -5.22 10.02
CA GLU A 38 -12.21 -5.13 10.95
C GLU A 38 -12.39 -3.73 11.55
N ALA A 39 -11.27 -3.03 11.81
CA ALA A 39 -11.30 -1.69 12.35
C ALA A 39 -11.34 -0.63 11.23
N PRO A 40 -12.30 0.31 11.24
CA PRO A 40 -12.42 1.37 10.21
C PRO A 40 -11.16 2.23 10.05
N ASN A 41 -10.41 2.42 11.13
CA ASN A 41 -9.20 3.26 11.16
C ASN A 41 -7.89 2.46 10.98
N ALA A 42 -7.95 1.15 10.71
CA ALA A 42 -6.76 0.33 10.53
C ALA A 42 -5.90 0.77 9.34
N TYR A 43 -6.55 1.15 8.23
CA TYR A 43 -5.87 1.63 7.04
C TYR A 43 -5.15 2.97 7.28
N PHE A 44 -5.80 3.93 7.97
CA PHE A 44 -5.26 5.26 8.23
C PHE A 44 -3.86 5.23 8.88
N ARG A 45 -3.68 4.36 9.89
CA ARG A 45 -2.40 4.20 10.58
C ARG A 45 -1.30 3.63 9.68
N LYS A 46 -1.67 2.77 8.72
CA LYS A 46 -0.72 2.23 7.75
C LYS A 46 -0.31 3.28 6.72
N GLU A 47 -1.29 4.05 6.20
CA GLU A 47 -1.02 5.13 5.24
C GLU A 47 -0.18 6.26 5.84
N LYS A 48 -0.26 6.50 7.16
CA LYS A 48 0.63 7.42 7.89
C LYS A 48 2.06 6.89 8.11
N GLY A 49 2.30 5.60 7.90
CA GLY A 49 3.58 4.94 8.19
C GLY A 49 3.73 4.43 9.62
N ASP A 50 2.74 4.64 10.50
CA ASP A 50 2.77 4.13 11.89
C ASP A 50 2.76 2.59 11.94
N ARG A 51 2.19 1.95 10.91
CA ARG A 51 2.16 0.50 10.74
C ARG A 51 2.56 0.11 9.32
N ARG A 52 3.27 -1.01 9.17
CA ARG A 52 3.66 -1.51 7.85
C ARG A 52 2.48 -2.11 7.10
N PHE A 53 2.43 -1.90 5.79
CA PHE A 53 1.61 -2.72 4.90
C PHE A 53 2.23 -4.11 4.79
N SER A 54 1.39 -5.15 4.82
CA SER A 54 1.80 -6.48 4.42
C SER A 54 1.89 -6.56 2.89
N VAL A 55 2.58 -7.57 2.37
CA VAL A 55 2.63 -7.82 0.91
C VAL A 55 1.21 -8.00 0.34
N LYS A 56 0.33 -8.71 1.07
CA LYS A 56 -1.08 -8.91 0.67
C LYS A 56 -1.83 -7.57 0.58
N ASP A 57 -1.56 -6.64 1.50
CA ASP A 57 -2.14 -5.29 1.44
C ASP A 57 -1.69 -4.57 0.18
N ILE A 58 -0.38 -4.60 -0.14
CA ILE A 58 0.18 -3.91 -1.30
C ILE A 58 -0.39 -4.46 -2.62
N VAL A 59 -0.56 -5.78 -2.74
CA VAL A 59 -1.19 -6.40 -3.91
C VAL A 59 -2.63 -5.92 -4.08
N LYS A 60 -3.42 -5.88 -2.99
CA LYS A 60 -4.78 -5.35 -3.05
C LYS A 60 -4.81 -3.86 -3.40
N ILE A 61 -3.95 -3.06 -2.78
CA ILE A 61 -3.84 -1.62 -3.05
C ILE A 61 -3.50 -1.38 -4.53
N SER A 62 -2.58 -2.15 -5.10
CA SER A 62 -2.24 -2.10 -6.53
C SER A 62 -3.48 -2.29 -7.40
N GLY A 63 -4.29 -3.32 -7.12
CA GLY A 63 -5.53 -3.59 -7.84
C GLY A 63 -6.59 -2.49 -7.66
N LEU A 64 -6.88 -2.09 -6.42
CA LEU A 64 -7.89 -1.08 -6.08
C LEU A 64 -7.57 0.29 -6.69
N LEU A 65 -6.30 0.69 -6.62
CA LEU A 65 -5.86 2.00 -7.10
C LEU A 65 -5.46 1.98 -8.59
N GLY A 66 -5.34 0.81 -9.22
CA GLY A 66 -4.90 0.68 -10.61
C GLY A 66 -3.44 1.10 -10.83
N ILE A 67 -2.62 0.96 -9.80
CA ILE A 67 -1.20 1.34 -9.82
C ILE A 67 -0.38 0.05 -10.02
N PRO A 68 0.52 -0.04 -11.00
CA PRO A 68 1.45 -1.16 -11.12
C PRO A 68 2.25 -1.33 -9.82
N ILE A 69 2.35 -2.56 -9.32
CA ILE A 69 2.94 -2.85 -8.01
C ILE A 69 4.37 -2.31 -7.86
N GLN A 70 5.15 -2.28 -8.96
CA GLN A 70 6.51 -1.77 -8.99
C GLN A 70 6.58 -0.26 -8.69
N LYS A 71 5.54 0.51 -9.05
CA LYS A 71 5.46 1.95 -8.76
C LYS A 71 5.14 2.25 -7.30
N LEU A 72 4.66 1.26 -6.53
CA LEU A 72 4.37 1.41 -5.10
C LEU A 72 5.63 1.35 -4.22
N PHE A 73 6.80 1.09 -4.80
CA PHE A 73 8.07 1.03 -4.08
C PHE A 73 9.05 2.06 -4.64
N PHE A 74 9.81 2.69 -3.75
CA PHE A 74 11.00 3.44 -4.14
C PHE A 74 12.12 2.46 -4.47
N THR A 75 12.78 2.70 -5.60
CA THR A 75 14.05 2.04 -5.90
C THR A 75 15.14 2.93 -5.32
N ILE A 76 15.74 2.49 -4.21
CA ILE A 76 16.98 3.05 -3.68
C ILE A 76 18.15 2.25 -4.24
#